data_AF-A0A8M1GDC4-F1
#
_entry.id   AF-A0A8M1GDC4-F1
#
_cell.length_a   1.000
_cell.length_b   1.000
_cell.length_c   1.000
_cell.angle_alpha   90.00
_cell.angle_beta   90.00
_cell.angle_gamma   90.00
#
_symmetry.space_group_name_H-M   'P 1'
#
loop_
_entity.id
_entity.type
_entity.pdbx_description
1 polymer ?
#
loop_
_entity_poly.entity_id
_entity_poly.type
_entity_poly.pdbx_seq_one_letter_code
_entity_poly.pdbx_strand_id
1 'polypeptide(L)'
;MAAEVSGAESASAVCSTSSLPLAALNVRVRRRLSLFLNVRTQVAADWTALAEEMGFEYLEIRHLETHADPTGKLLDDWQGRPGASVGRLLELLTKLGREDVLVELGPSIEEDCQKYILKQQQEESEKPLQVPAVDSSDPRTPERGGITMLDDPLGQMPERFDAFICYCPSDIQFVQEMIRQLEQTNYRLKLCVSDRDVLPGTCVWSIASAAGWWWLSLMITCKARNVTSRLSLHSASLRVPIRSD
;
A
#
# COMPACT_ATOMS: atom_id res chain seq x y z
N MET A 1 -13.35 10.34 -47.86
CA MET A 1 -12.62 11.36 -47.06
C MET A 1 -13.25 11.33 -45.69
N ALA A 2 -12.75 10.49 -44.80
CA ALA A 2 -11.61 10.71 -43.90
C ALA A 2 -12.18 11.03 -42.51
N ALA A 3 -11.92 10.10 -41.58
CA ALA A 3 -12.45 10.06 -40.24
C ALA A 3 -11.57 10.92 -39.30
N GLU A 4 -12.20 11.73 -38.45
CA GLU A 4 -11.58 12.31 -37.26
C GLU A 4 -12.56 12.16 -36.10
N VAL A 5 -12.33 11.12 -35.28
CA VAL A 5 -12.90 10.97 -33.94
C VAL A 5 -11.75 10.48 -33.06
N SER A 6 -11.05 11.40 -32.40
CA SER A 6 -9.96 11.07 -31.46
C SER A 6 -9.65 12.20 -30.45
N GLY A 7 -10.64 13.01 -30.07
CA GLY A 7 -10.41 14.17 -29.18
C GLY A 7 -10.98 14.08 -27.76
N ALA A 8 -11.92 13.17 -27.47
CA ALA A 8 -12.71 13.25 -26.23
C ALA A 8 -12.20 12.34 -25.09
N GLU A 9 -11.44 11.28 -25.38
CA GLU A 9 -10.95 10.33 -24.37
C GLU A 9 -9.68 10.84 -23.64
N SER A 10 -8.93 11.76 -24.25
CA SER A 10 -7.70 12.30 -23.65
C SER A 10 -7.99 13.34 -22.55
N ALA A 11 -9.10 14.06 -22.60
CA ALA A 11 -9.39 15.13 -21.64
C ALA A 11 -9.82 14.62 -20.26
N SER A 12 -10.47 13.44 -20.17
CA SER A 12 -10.88 12.84 -18.89
C SER A 12 -9.71 12.18 -18.16
N ALA A 13 -8.75 11.59 -18.89
CA ALA A 13 -7.54 11.01 -18.33
C ALA A 13 -6.57 12.07 -17.77
N VAL A 14 -6.46 13.23 -18.42
CA VAL A 14 -5.58 14.35 -18.00
C VAL A 14 -6.04 14.97 -16.67
N CYS A 15 -7.35 14.92 -16.37
CA CYS A 15 -7.90 15.48 -15.13
C CYS A 15 -7.62 14.59 -13.90
N SER A 16 -7.49 13.27 -14.08
CA SER A 16 -7.20 12.35 -12.98
C SER A 16 -5.71 12.24 -12.62
N THR A 17 -4.80 12.57 -13.54
CA THR A 17 -3.36 12.49 -13.30
C THR A 17 -2.79 13.75 -12.62
N SER A 18 -3.48 14.88 -12.73
CA SER A 18 -3.01 16.19 -12.24
C SER A 18 -3.08 16.33 -10.71
N SER A 19 -3.97 15.60 -10.04
CA SER A 19 -4.15 15.63 -8.57
C SER A 19 -3.29 14.61 -7.82
N LEU A 20 -2.55 13.75 -8.53
CA LEU A 20 -1.76 12.70 -7.91
C LEU A 20 -0.56 13.27 -7.11
N PRO A 21 -0.20 12.66 -5.98
CA PRO A 21 0.98 13.05 -5.23
C PRO A 21 2.26 12.71 -6.02
N LEU A 22 3.35 13.41 -5.72
CA LEU A 22 4.68 13.14 -6.32
C LEU A 22 5.17 11.71 -6.07
N ALA A 23 4.63 11.01 -5.08
CA ALA A 23 4.90 9.59 -4.84
C ALA A 23 4.55 8.70 -6.05
N ALA A 24 3.71 9.18 -6.98
CA ALA A 24 3.43 8.50 -8.24
C ALA A 24 4.66 8.44 -9.17
N LEU A 25 5.58 9.42 -9.10
CA LEU A 25 6.75 9.49 -9.98
C LEU A 25 7.83 8.51 -9.54
N ASN A 26 8.23 7.61 -10.44
CA ASN A 26 9.26 6.62 -10.15
C ASN A 26 10.67 7.23 -10.06
N VAL A 27 11.62 6.43 -9.57
CA VAL A 27 13.04 6.83 -9.44
C VAL A 27 13.67 7.17 -10.80
N ARG A 28 13.23 6.54 -11.89
CA ARG A 28 13.77 6.76 -13.25
C ARG A 28 13.41 8.16 -13.75
N VAL A 29 12.16 8.58 -13.63
CA VAL A 29 11.68 9.92 -14.01
C VAL A 29 12.34 10.98 -13.13
N ARG A 30 12.39 10.75 -11.81
CA ARG A 30 13.09 11.65 -10.87
C ARG A 30 14.56 11.85 -11.24
N ARG A 31 15.29 10.78 -11.56
CA ARG A 31 16.69 10.88 -12.03
C ARG A 31 16.82 11.67 -13.32
N ARG A 32 15.91 11.49 -14.29
CA ARG A 32 15.96 12.27 -15.53
C ARG A 32 15.66 13.74 -15.27
N LEU A 33 14.66 14.05 -14.43
CA LEU A 33 14.38 15.42 -13.99
C LEU A 33 15.63 16.07 -13.38
N SER A 34 16.33 15.35 -12.50
CA SER A 34 17.61 15.81 -11.94
C SER A 34 18.65 16.13 -13.01
N LEU A 35 18.78 15.30 -14.05
CA LEU A 35 19.72 15.56 -15.15
C LEU A 35 19.37 16.83 -15.95
N PHE A 36 18.08 17.15 -16.11
CA PHE A 36 17.64 18.35 -16.84
C PHE A 36 17.73 19.64 -16.02
N LEU A 37 17.47 19.56 -14.72
CA LEU A 37 17.29 20.73 -13.87
C LEU A 37 18.52 21.06 -13.02
N ASN A 38 19.38 20.09 -12.70
CA ASN A 38 20.61 20.33 -11.93
C ASN A 38 21.70 21.06 -12.73
N VAL A 39 21.58 21.10 -14.06
CA VAL A 39 22.55 21.80 -14.92
C VAL A 39 22.33 23.30 -14.73
N ARG A 40 23.31 23.97 -14.12
CA ARG A 40 23.29 25.43 -13.94
C ARG A 40 23.42 26.12 -15.30
N THR A 41 22.36 26.78 -15.74
CA THR A 41 22.36 27.57 -16.97
C THR A 41 22.01 29.02 -16.69
N GLN A 42 22.68 29.93 -17.38
CA GLN A 42 22.52 31.37 -17.18
C GLN A 42 21.26 31.94 -17.85
N VAL A 43 20.65 31.16 -18.75
CA VAL A 43 19.58 31.61 -19.65
C VAL A 43 18.29 30.83 -19.45
N ALA A 44 18.38 29.55 -19.09
CA ALA A 44 17.21 28.71 -18.82
C ALA A 44 16.95 28.62 -17.31
N ALA A 45 15.71 28.30 -16.95
CA ALA A 45 15.32 28.12 -15.55
C ALA A 45 15.93 26.84 -14.98
N ASP A 46 16.83 27.00 -14.01
CA ASP A 46 17.41 25.93 -13.21
C ASP A 46 16.41 25.40 -12.16
N TRP A 47 16.80 24.32 -11.48
CA TRP A 47 16.10 23.82 -10.29
C TRP A 47 15.89 24.89 -9.19
N THR A 48 16.74 25.93 -9.11
CA THR A 48 16.58 27.01 -8.15
C THR A 48 15.38 27.91 -8.47
N ALA A 49 15.16 28.24 -9.74
CA ALA A 49 13.99 29.00 -10.17
C ALA A 49 12.71 28.18 -9.93
N LEU A 50 12.79 26.86 -10.12
CA LEU A 50 11.70 25.95 -9.77
C LEU A 50 11.45 25.90 -8.26
N ALA A 51 12.49 25.91 -7.43
CA ALA A 51 12.35 25.94 -5.97
C ALA A 51 11.70 27.25 -5.48
N GLU A 52 12.07 28.39 -6.06
CA GLU A 52 11.44 29.68 -5.75
C GLU A 52 9.94 29.68 -6.08
N GLU A 53 9.56 29.14 -7.24
CA GLU A 53 8.16 29.00 -7.65
C GLU A 53 7.35 28.01 -6.79
N MET A 54 8.02 27.01 -6.22
CA MET A 54 7.44 26.12 -5.20
C MET A 54 7.31 26.77 -3.81
N GLY A 55 7.81 28.00 -3.65
CA GLY A 55 7.74 28.77 -2.39
C GLY A 55 8.80 28.36 -1.37
N PHE A 56 9.96 27.84 -1.80
CA PHE A 56 11.09 27.64 -0.90
C PHE A 56 11.78 28.96 -0.58
N GLU A 57 12.17 29.14 0.68
CA GLU A 57 12.92 30.31 1.11
C GLU A 57 14.37 30.21 0.62
N TYR A 58 15.01 31.36 0.43
CA TYR A 58 16.40 31.44 -0.01
C TYR A 58 17.37 30.56 0.80
N LEU A 59 17.23 30.50 2.13
CA LEU A 59 18.09 29.67 2.98
C LEU A 59 17.87 28.16 2.75
N GLU A 60 16.63 27.75 2.46
CA GLU A 60 16.31 26.37 2.12
C GLU A 60 16.95 25.99 0.78
N ILE A 61 16.87 26.89 -0.21
CA ILE A 61 17.51 26.70 -1.52
C ILE A 61 19.03 26.59 -1.35
N ARG A 62 19.65 27.46 -0.55
CA ARG A 62 21.09 27.39 -0.24
C ARG A 62 21.48 26.11 0.49
N HIS A 63 20.62 25.58 1.35
CA HIS A 63 20.86 24.31 2.00
C HIS A 63 20.84 23.16 0.97
N LEU A 64 19.84 23.15 0.08
CA LEU A 64 19.71 22.15 -0.98
C LEU A 64 20.90 22.15 -1.95
N GLU A 65 21.52 23.31 -2.21
CA GLU A 65 22.73 23.42 -3.03
C GLU A 65 23.92 22.60 -2.50
N THR A 66 23.93 22.26 -1.20
CA THR A 66 25.01 21.45 -0.60
C THR A 66 24.91 19.96 -0.95
N HIS A 67 23.76 19.51 -1.46
CA HIS A 67 23.53 18.11 -1.81
C HIS A 67 23.99 17.78 -3.24
N ALA A 68 24.37 16.51 -3.45
CA ALA A 68 24.82 16.03 -4.76
C ALA A 68 23.72 16.02 -5.84
N ASP A 69 22.46 15.80 -5.42
CA ASP A 69 21.28 15.89 -6.29
C ASP A 69 20.25 16.84 -5.66
N PRO A 70 20.35 18.16 -5.94
CA PRO A 70 19.46 19.15 -5.35
C PRO A 70 18.02 19.02 -5.85
N THR A 71 17.79 18.71 -7.13
CA THR A 71 16.43 18.49 -7.66
C THR A 71 15.75 17.30 -7.01
N GLY A 72 16.46 16.19 -6.83
CA GLY A 72 15.91 15.01 -6.16
C GLY A 72 15.46 15.34 -4.72
N LYS A 73 16.31 16.03 -3.97
CA LYS A 73 16.01 16.48 -2.60
C LYS A 73 14.88 17.49 -2.53
N LEU A 74 14.85 18.44 -3.47
CA LEU A 74 13.77 19.41 -3.59
C LEU A 74 12.40 18.73 -3.77
N LEU A 75 12.30 17.70 -4.63
CA LEU A 75 11.06 16.96 -4.85
C LEU A 75 10.66 16.08 -3.65
N ASP A 76 11.62 15.67 -2.83
CA ASP A 76 11.35 14.94 -1.58
C ASP A 76 10.83 15.88 -0.50
N ASP A 77 11.45 17.06 -0.34
CA ASP A 77 11.01 18.06 0.64
C ASP A 77 9.68 18.70 0.24
N TRP A 78 9.41 18.84 -1.07
CA TRP A 78 8.16 19.39 -1.57
C TRP A 78 6.95 18.47 -1.32
N GLN A 79 7.15 17.13 -1.22
CA GLN A 79 6.06 16.19 -0.93
C GLN A 79 5.31 16.48 0.37
N GLY A 80 5.99 17.06 1.37
CA GLY A 80 5.37 17.42 2.66
C GLY A 80 4.57 18.73 2.63
N ARG A 81 4.62 19.50 1.54
CA ARG A 81 4.02 20.84 1.47
C ARG A 81 2.60 20.80 0.89
N PRO A 82 1.71 21.71 1.33
CA PRO A 82 0.38 21.83 0.74
C PRO A 82 0.49 22.29 -0.73
N GLY A 83 -0.24 21.61 -1.62
CA GLY A 83 -0.21 21.90 -3.06
C GLY A 83 0.82 21.10 -3.86
N ALA A 84 1.49 20.12 -3.24
CA ALA A 84 2.40 19.21 -3.92
C ALA A 84 1.63 18.17 -4.75
N SER A 85 1.59 18.35 -6.06
CA SER A 85 1.00 17.39 -6.99
C SER A 85 1.82 17.28 -8.27
N VAL A 86 1.65 16.17 -8.99
CA VAL A 86 2.28 15.97 -10.31
C VAL A 86 1.78 17.00 -11.31
N GLY A 87 0.48 17.31 -11.33
CA GLY A 87 -0.07 18.35 -12.19
C GLY A 87 0.52 19.72 -11.89
N ARG A 88 0.68 20.05 -10.60
CA ARG A 88 1.30 21.32 -10.20
C ARG A 88 2.76 21.41 -10.65
N LEU A 89 3.51 20.30 -10.58
CA LEU A 89 4.88 20.25 -11.10
C LEU A 89 4.92 20.57 -12.60
N LEU A 90 4.04 19.96 -13.39
CA LEU A 90 3.96 20.17 -14.84
C LEU A 90 3.57 21.62 -15.19
N GLU A 91 2.65 22.21 -14.44
CA GLU A 91 2.29 23.63 -14.57
C GLU A 91 3.49 24.54 -14.30
N LEU A 92 4.24 24.27 -13.23
CA LEU A 92 5.43 25.05 -12.88
C LEU A 92 6.53 24.92 -13.95
N LEU A 93 6.77 23.72 -14.47
CA LEU A 93 7.72 23.50 -15.56
C LEU A 93 7.31 24.23 -16.85
N THR A 94 6.00 24.26 -17.15
CA THR A 94 5.45 25.05 -18.26
C THR A 94 5.66 26.55 -18.02
N LYS A 95 5.38 27.04 -16.81
CA LYS A 95 5.56 28.45 -16.43
C LYS A 95 7.01 28.90 -16.58
N LEU A 96 7.96 28.02 -16.27
CA LEU A 96 9.40 28.25 -16.40
C LEU A 96 9.92 28.11 -17.84
N GLY A 97 9.07 27.74 -18.79
CA GLY A 97 9.43 27.57 -20.21
C GLY A 97 10.34 26.37 -20.49
N ARG A 98 10.35 25.35 -19.61
CA ARG A 98 11.13 24.11 -19.79
C ARG A 98 10.32 23.07 -20.56
N GLU A 99 9.96 23.42 -21.80
CA GLU A 99 9.20 22.55 -22.70
C GLU A 99 9.98 21.29 -23.10
N ASP A 100 11.32 21.35 -23.10
CA ASP A 100 12.20 20.21 -23.37
C ASP A 100 11.96 19.05 -22.40
N VAL A 101 11.82 19.36 -21.10
CA VAL A 101 11.54 18.38 -20.05
C VAL A 101 10.16 17.75 -20.23
N LEU A 102 9.16 18.57 -20.59
CA LEU A 102 7.78 18.11 -20.79
C LEU A 102 7.66 17.17 -22.00
N VAL A 103 8.33 17.50 -23.11
CA VAL A 103 8.33 16.67 -24.32
C VAL A 103 9.03 15.34 -24.07
N GLU A 104 10.15 15.34 -23.35
CA GLU A 104 10.91 14.10 -23.10
C GLU A 104 10.30 13.22 -22.01
N LEU A 105 9.79 13.82 -20.93
CA LEU A 105 9.33 13.08 -19.75
C LEU A 105 7.82 12.90 -19.67
N GLY A 106 7.04 13.68 -20.41
CA GLY A 106 5.57 13.59 -20.47
C GLY A 106 5.03 12.16 -20.54
N PRO A 107 5.39 11.35 -21.56
CA PRO A 107 4.87 9.98 -21.66
C PRO A 107 5.31 9.07 -20.52
N SER A 108 6.52 9.28 -19.97
CA SER A 108 7.00 8.48 -18.82
C SER A 108 6.27 8.85 -17.52
N ILE A 109 5.92 10.12 -17.35
CA ILE A 109 5.14 10.62 -16.20
C ILE A 109 3.71 10.07 -16.25
N GLU A 110 3.07 10.10 -17.42
CA GLU A 110 1.73 9.56 -17.60
C GLU A 110 1.67 8.05 -17.32
N GLU A 111 2.65 7.28 -17.82
CA GLU A 111 2.76 5.85 -17.55
C GLU A 111 2.90 5.55 -16.05
N ASP A 112 3.73 6.32 -15.33
CA ASP A 112 3.92 6.19 -13.89
C ASP A 112 2.64 6.53 -13.11
N CYS A 113 1.94 7.59 -13.49
CA CYS A 113 0.66 7.97 -12.90
C CYS A 113 -0.39 6.85 -13.05
N GLN A 114 -0.48 6.23 -14.23
CA GLN A 114 -1.41 5.12 -14.47
C GLN A 114 -1.06 3.90 -13.60
N LYS A 115 0.23 3.53 -13.52
CA LYS A 115 0.69 2.44 -12.66
C LYS A 115 0.36 2.70 -11.19
N TYR A 116 0.50 3.95 -10.75
CA TYR A 116 0.18 4.33 -9.39
C TYR A 116 -1.31 4.18 -9.07
N ILE A 117 -2.20 4.62 -9.97
CA ILE A 117 -3.66 4.46 -9.81
C ILE A 117 -4.04 2.97 -9.73
N LEU A 118 -3.52 2.14 -10.65
CA LEU A 118 -3.80 0.70 -10.65
C LEU A 118 -3.31 0.03 -9.36
N LYS A 119 -2.14 0.43 -8.86
CA LYS A 119 -1.59 -0.08 -7.61
C LYS A 119 -2.46 0.33 -6.42
N GLN A 120 -2.95 1.57 -6.36
CA GLN A 120 -3.85 2.02 -5.29
C GLN A 120 -5.16 1.22 -5.28
N GLN A 121 -5.76 0.98 -6.45
CA GLN A 121 -6.99 0.18 -6.56
C GLN A 121 -6.77 -1.26 -6.09
N GLN A 122 -5.63 -1.86 -6.47
CA GLN A 122 -5.27 -3.21 -6.02
C GLN A 122 -5.03 -3.25 -4.50
N GLU A 123 -4.30 -2.27 -3.95
CA GLU A 123 -4.04 -2.19 -2.51
C GLU A 123 -5.33 -1.94 -1.71
N GLU A 124 -6.27 -1.15 -2.21
CA GLU A 124 -7.59 -0.99 -1.60
C GLU A 124 -8.39 -2.29 -1.58
N SER A 125 -8.26 -3.12 -2.62
CA SER A 125 -8.87 -4.46 -2.63
C SER A 125 -8.20 -5.45 -1.67
N GLU A 126 -6.93 -5.21 -1.31
CA GLU A 126 -6.13 -6.07 -0.43
C GLU A 126 -6.02 -5.57 1.02
N LYS A 127 -6.47 -4.34 1.33
CA LYS A 127 -6.43 -3.79 2.69
C LYS A 127 -7.29 -4.64 3.64
N PRO A 128 -6.77 -5.04 4.82
CA PRO A 128 -7.58 -5.68 5.85
C PRO A 128 -8.77 -4.80 6.19
N LEU A 129 -9.96 -5.40 6.30
CA LEU A 129 -11.23 -4.74 6.62
C LEU A 129 -11.31 -4.30 8.10
N GLN A 130 -10.23 -3.73 8.64
CA GLN A 130 -10.22 -3.15 9.97
C GLN A 130 -10.50 -1.66 9.87
N VAL A 131 -11.54 -1.23 10.58
CA VAL A 131 -11.96 0.17 10.65
C VAL A 131 -10.79 0.99 11.25
N PRO A 132 -10.48 2.20 10.73
CA PRO A 132 -9.35 3.01 11.20
C PRO A 132 -9.37 3.35 12.70
N ALA A 133 -10.54 3.24 13.33
CA ALA A 133 -10.72 3.50 14.75
C ALA A 133 -11.23 2.24 15.46
N VAL A 134 -10.43 1.72 16.39
CA VAL A 134 -10.91 0.87 17.47
C VAL A 134 -11.34 1.83 18.58
N ASP A 135 -12.60 2.26 18.56
CA ASP A 135 -13.15 2.97 19.71
C ASP A 135 -13.58 1.95 20.78
N SER A 136 -13.45 2.30 22.06
CA SER A 136 -13.97 1.50 23.17
C SER A 136 -15.44 1.89 23.44
N SER A 137 -16.21 2.22 22.40
CA SER A 137 -17.62 2.60 22.59
C SER A 137 -18.53 1.38 22.65
N ASP A 138 -19.61 1.52 23.41
CA ASP A 138 -20.68 0.51 23.47
C ASP A 138 -21.14 0.16 22.05
N PRO A 139 -21.41 -1.12 21.73
CA PRO A 139 -21.78 -1.55 20.37
C PRO A 139 -22.96 -0.73 19.84
N ARG A 140 -22.68 0.18 18.90
CA ARG A 140 -23.70 1.02 18.25
C ARG A 140 -24.47 0.28 17.16
N THR A 141 -24.07 -0.96 16.88
CA THR A 141 -24.77 -1.90 16.00
C THR A 141 -25.73 -2.75 16.84
N PRO A 142 -27.02 -2.88 16.47
CA PRO A 142 -27.88 -3.92 17.05
C PRO A 142 -27.16 -5.26 16.83
N GLU A 143 -26.98 -6.05 17.90
CA GLU A 143 -26.09 -7.24 18.01
C GLU A 143 -26.36 -8.41 17.02
N ARG A 144 -27.05 -8.18 15.90
CA ARG A 144 -27.47 -9.22 14.95
C ARG A 144 -27.04 -8.98 13.51
N GLY A 145 -26.25 -7.96 13.22
CA GLY A 145 -25.81 -7.66 11.86
C GLY A 145 -24.32 -7.94 11.65
N GLY A 146 -23.94 -9.21 11.50
CA GLY A 146 -22.60 -9.62 11.06
C GLY A 146 -21.43 -9.33 12.00
N ILE A 147 -20.42 -10.18 11.98
CA ILE A 147 -19.09 -9.92 12.52
C ILE A 147 -18.27 -9.04 11.55
N THR A 148 -18.55 -9.11 10.24
CA THR A 148 -17.86 -8.37 9.16
C THR A 148 -18.81 -7.52 8.31
N MET A 149 -18.27 -6.49 7.66
CA MET A 149 -19.00 -5.60 6.74
C MET A 149 -19.53 -6.31 5.47
N LEU A 150 -19.08 -7.55 5.20
CA LEU A 150 -19.47 -8.35 4.05
C LEU A 150 -20.45 -9.47 4.41
N ASP A 151 -20.82 -9.58 5.68
CA ASP A 151 -21.74 -10.62 6.13
C ASP A 151 -23.11 -10.36 5.52
N ASP A 152 -23.77 -11.44 5.09
CA ASP A 152 -25.09 -11.36 4.49
C ASP A 152 -26.13 -10.99 5.57
N PRO A 153 -26.72 -9.78 5.53
CA PRO A 153 -27.66 -9.34 6.56
C PRO A 153 -28.94 -10.19 6.59
N LEU A 154 -29.19 -10.97 5.53
CA LEU A 154 -30.35 -11.85 5.40
C LEU A 154 -30.00 -13.33 5.67
N GLY A 155 -28.72 -13.66 5.90
CA GLY A 155 -28.25 -15.01 6.24
C GLY A 155 -28.52 -16.07 5.17
N GLN A 156 -28.66 -15.66 3.91
CA GLN A 156 -28.92 -16.58 2.79
C GLN A 156 -27.66 -17.38 2.43
N MET A 157 -26.48 -16.79 2.62
CA MET A 157 -25.19 -17.46 2.41
C MET A 157 -24.47 -17.76 3.73
N PRO A 158 -23.87 -18.96 3.88
CA PRO A 158 -23.06 -19.28 5.04
C PRO A 158 -21.76 -18.47 5.05
N GLU A 159 -21.51 -17.79 6.17
CA GLU A 159 -20.29 -17.01 6.42
C GLU A 159 -19.05 -17.92 6.42
N ARG A 160 -17.92 -17.38 5.94
CA ARG A 160 -16.65 -18.11 5.87
C ARG A 160 -15.62 -17.40 6.71
N PHE A 161 -14.97 -18.15 7.59
CA PHE A 161 -13.93 -17.64 8.47
C PHE A 161 -12.68 -18.49 8.32
N ASP A 162 -11.52 -17.83 8.36
CA ASP A 162 -10.24 -18.48 8.53
C ASP A 162 -10.01 -18.73 10.03
N ALA A 163 -9.71 -19.97 10.41
CA ALA A 163 -9.43 -20.35 11.79
C ALA A 163 -7.93 -20.45 12.03
N PHE A 164 -7.39 -19.59 12.90
CA PHE A 164 -6.00 -19.63 13.33
C PHE A 164 -5.88 -20.19 14.75
N ILE A 165 -4.92 -21.10 14.96
CA ILE A 165 -4.69 -21.72 16.25
C ILE A 165 -3.37 -21.21 16.83
N CYS A 166 -3.46 -20.54 17.97
CA CYS A 166 -2.32 -20.19 18.81
C CYS A 166 -2.26 -21.13 20.02
N TYR A 167 -1.10 -21.72 20.28
CA TYR A 167 -0.91 -22.69 21.35
C TYR A 167 0.50 -22.59 21.93
N CYS A 168 0.67 -23.01 23.18
CA CYS A 168 1.99 -23.19 23.79
C CYS A 168 2.59 -24.54 23.37
N PRO A 169 3.93 -24.70 23.32
CA PRO A 169 4.56 -25.97 22.96
C PRO A 169 4.07 -27.17 23.78
N SER A 170 3.65 -26.94 25.04
CA SER A 170 3.04 -27.95 25.91
C SER A 170 1.73 -28.53 25.38
N ASP A 171 0.96 -27.76 24.59
CA ASP A 171 -0.39 -28.10 24.14
C ASP A 171 -0.41 -28.72 22.73
N ILE A 172 0.76 -28.97 22.13
CA ILE A 172 0.88 -29.50 20.76
C ILE A 172 0.11 -30.81 20.55
N GLN A 173 0.09 -31.69 21.56
CA GLN A 173 -0.64 -32.97 21.50
C GLN A 173 -2.14 -32.74 21.34
N PHE A 174 -2.70 -31.75 22.04
CA PHE A 174 -4.10 -31.37 21.92
C PHE A 174 -4.41 -30.74 20.56
N VAL A 175 -3.53 -29.87 20.07
CA VAL A 175 -3.67 -29.26 18.74
C VAL A 175 -3.63 -30.29 17.63
N GLN A 176 -2.78 -31.31 17.73
CA GLN A 176 -2.74 -32.42 16.77
C GLN A 176 -4.04 -33.22 16.74
N GLU A 177 -4.63 -33.49 17.91
CA GLU A 177 -5.94 -34.15 17.98
C GLU A 177 -7.04 -33.27 17.39
N MET A 178 -7.01 -31.96 17.65
CA MET A 178 -7.95 -31.01 17.07
C MET A 178 -7.84 -30.94 15.54
N ILE A 179 -6.63 -30.91 15.00
CA ILE A 179 -6.37 -30.99 13.55
C ILE A 179 -6.93 -32.29 12.98
N ARG A 180 -6.69 -33.43 13.64
CA ARG A 180 -7.22 -34.73 13.22
C ARG A 180 -8.75 -34.72 13.17
N GLN A 181 -9.38 -34.17 14.19
CA GLN A 181 -10.84 -34.15 14.31
C GLN A 181 -11.51 -33.14 13.38
N LEU A 182 -10.89 -31.99 13.10
CA LEU A 182 -11.52 -30.92 12.31
C LEU A 182 -11.15 -30.97 10.82
N GLU A 183 -9.92 -31.37 10.48
CA GLU A 183 -9.46 -31.45 9.08
C GLU A 183 -9.76 -32.81 8.44
N GLN A 184 -9.58 -33.92 9.18
CA GLN A 184 -9.62 -35.27 8.59
C GLN A 184 -10.98 -35.96 8.70
N THR A 185 -11.91 -35.44 9.49
CA THR A 185 -13.28 -35.97 9.58
C THR A 185 -14.19 -35.33 8.52
N ASN A 186 -15.49 -35.61 8.60
CA ASN A 186 -16.51 -35.11 7.67
C ASN A 186 -16.65 -33.58 7.64
N TYR A 187 -16.04 -32.84 8.58
CA TYR A 187 -16.14 -31.39 8.66
C TYR A 187 -15.24 -30.65 7.65
N ARG A 188 -14.10 -31.23 7.25
CA ARG A 188 -13.13 -30.65 6.28
C ARG A 188 -12.80 -29.17 6.55
N LEU A 189 -12.76 -28.77 7.83
CA LEU A 189 -12.45 -27.42 8.26
C LEU A 189 -10.94 -27.28 8.33
N LYS A 190 -10.34 -26.57 7.37
CA LYS A 190 -8.88 -26.43 7.32
C LYS A 190 -8.42 -25.36 8.30
N LEU A 191 -7.53 -25.74 9.21
CA LEU A 191 -7.02 -24.86 10.26
C LEU A 191 -5.68 -24.27 9.82
N CYS A 192 -5.40 -23.04 10.21
CA CYS A 192 -4.09 -22.41 10.03
C CYS A 192 -3.29 -22.55 11.33
N VAL A 193 -2.20 -23.31 11.28
CA VAL A 193 -1.34 -23.62 12.44
C VAL A 193 0.00 -22.94 12.23
N SER A 194 0.47 -22.18 13.24
CA SER A 194 1.73 -21.43 13.17
C SER A 194 2.91 -22.24 12.64
N ASP A 195 3.13 -23.44 13.15
CA ASP A 195 4.30 -24.26 12.82
C ASP A 195 4.24 -24.88 11.41
N ARG A 196 3.07 -24.87 10.75
CA ARG A 196 2.82 -25.55 9.47
C ARG A 196 2.50 -24.60 8.33
N ASP A 197 1.61 -23.64 8.58
CA ASP A 197 0.93 -22.86 7.53
C ASP A 197 1.42 -21.41 7.43
N VAL A 198 2.14 -20.93 8.45
CA VAL A 198 2.76 -19.62 8.43
C VAL A 198 4.08 -19.69 7.67
N LEU A 199 4.14 -18.99 6.55
CA LEU A 199 5.40 -18.76 5.87
C LEU A 199 6.06 -17.52 6.46
N PRO A 200 7.36 -17.57 6.79
CA PRO A 200 8.10 -16.35 7.11
C PRO A 200 8.03 -15.42 5.89
N GLY A 201 7.46 -14.23 6.10
CA GLY A 201 7.47 -13.19 5.07
C GLY A 201 8.90 -12.79 4.73
N THR A 202 9.16 -12.40 3.48
CA THR A 202 10.41 -11.74 3.13
C THR A 202 10.44 -10.37 3.79
N CYS A 203 11.29 -10.19 4.80
CA CYS A 203 11.55 -8.89 5.40
C CYS A 203 12.03 -7.93 4.30
N VAL A 204 11.29 -6.85 4.04
CA VAL A 204 11.69 -5.80 3.07
C VAL A 204 12.92 -5.03 3.55
N TRP A 205 13.29 -5.16 4.84
CA TRP A 205 14.50 -4.59 5.42
C TRP A 205 15.16 -5.58 6.38
N SER A 206 16.37 -6.02 6.04
CA SER A 206 17.29 -6.66 6.99
C SER A 206 18.33 -5.64 7.41
N ILE A 207 18.19 -5.06 8.61
CA ILE A 207 19.36 -4.46 9.28
C ILE A 207 20.07 -5.62 9.97
N ALA A 208 21.09 -6.15 9.30
CA ALA A 208 22.02 -7.08 9.93
C ALA A 208 22.87 -6.30 10.95
N SER A 209 22.43 -6.29 12.21
CA SER A 209 23.29 -5.96 13.35
C SER A 209 23.60 -7.25 14.08
N ALA A 210 24.86 -7.66 14.02
CA ALA A 210 25.39 -8.78 14.77
C ALA A 210 25.25 -8.54 16.28
N ALA A 211 25.07 -9.66 17.00
CA ALA A 211 25.35 -9.84 18.42
C ALA A 211 24.55 -9.00 19.43
N GLY A 212 23.50 -9.60 19.97
CA GLY A 212 22.88 -9.17 21.22
C GLY A 212 21.68 -10.04 21.56
N TRP A 213 21.90 -11.10 22.33
CA TRP A 213 20.83 -11.93 22.88
C TRP A 213 20.06 -11.13 23.93
N TRP A 214 19.09 -10.33 23.50
CA TRP A 214 18.08 -9.74 24.38
C TRP A 214 16.74 -9.71 23.64
N TRP A 215 15.71 -10.16 24.35
CA TRP A 215 14.32 -10.26 23.94
C TRP A 215 13.84 -9.00 23.20
N LEU A 216 13.74 -9.06 21.88
CA LEU A 216 12.91 -8.17 21.10
C LEU A 216 11.90 -9.04 20.36
N SER A 217 10.62 -8.83 20.66
CA SER A 217 9.50 -9.50 20.01
C SER A 217 9.63 -9.30 18.50
N LEU A 218 9.96 -10.39 17.81
CA LEU A 218 10.11 -10.42 16.37
C LEU A 218 8.71 -10.31 15.78
N MET A 219 8.25 -9.08 15.52
CA MET A 219 7.08 -8.84 14.69
C MET A 219 7.42 -9.19 13.24
N ILE A 220 7.52 -10.48 12.96
CA ILE A 220 7.43 -10.98 11.58
C ILE A 220 6.00 -10.73 11.16
N THR A 221 5.80 -9.91 10.12
CA THR A 221 4.54 -9.87 9.40
C THR A 221 4.38 -11.19 8.65
N CYS A 222 3.68 -12.11 9.28
CA CYS A 222 3.38 -13.43 8.75
C CYS A 222 2.23 -13.33 7.74
N LYS A 223 2.45 -13.73 6.49
CA LYS A 223 1.39 -13.86 5.50
C LYS A 223 0.87 -15.30 5.56
N ALA A 224 -0.38 -15.48 5.99
CA ALA A 224 -1.03 -16.79 5.95
C ALA A 224 -1.15 -17.24 4.49
N ARG A 225 -0.80 -18.49 4.19
CA ARG A 225 -1.11 -19.09 2.88
C ARG A 225 -2.63 -19.08 2.71
N ASN A 226 -3.09 -18.75 1.50
CA ASN A 226 -4.52 -18.73 1.19
C ASN A 226 -5.10 -20.16 1.31
N VAL A 227 -5.90 -20.39 2.35
CA VAL A 227 -6.47 -21.69 2.71
C VAL A 227 -7.95 -21.70 2.36
N THR A 228 -8.27 -21.64 1.07
CA THR A 228 -9.66 -21.81 0.63
C THR A 228 -10.08 -23.28 0.74
N SER A 229 -10.76 -23.64 1.82
CA SER A 229 -11.52 -24.90 1.93
C SER A 229 -12.86 -24.76 1.20
N ARG A 230 -13.10 -25.58 0.17
CA ARG A 230 -14.46 -25.91 -0.27
C ARG A 230 -14.92 -27.09 0.58
N LEU A 231 -16.09 -27.02 1.24
CA LEU A 231 -17.14 -28.05 1.12
C LEU A 231 -18.38 -27.84 2.01
N SER A 232 -19.37 -28.65 1.63
CA SER A 232 -20.80 -28.77 1.95
C SER A 232 -21.27 -28.53 3.39
N LEU A 233 -22.41 -27.84 3.42
CA LEU A 233 -23.46 -27.80 4.45
C LEU A 233 -23.51 -29.05 5.34
N HIS A 234 -23.17 -28.89 6.62
CA HIS A 234 -24.00 -29.29 7.77
C HIS A 234 -23.48 -28.60 9.03
N SER A 235 -24.35 -27.80 9.66
CA SER A 235 -24.08 -27.15 10.95
C SER A 235 -23.93 -28.23 12.04
N ALA A 236 -22.78 -28.28 12.70
CA ALA A 236 -22.56 -29.13 13.86
C ALA A 236 -22.11 -28.26 15.03
N SER A 237 -22.98 -28.15 16.05
CA SER A 237 -22.62 -27.59 17.35
C SER A 237 -21.86 -28.65 18.14
N LEU A 238 -20.55 -28.48 18.28
CA LEU A 238 -19.69 -29.32 19.13
C LEU A 238 -19.42 -28.58 20.44
N ARG A 239 -20.00 -29.07 21.54
CA ARG A 239 -19.56 -28.72 22.90
C ARG A 239 -18.27 -29.48 23.19
N VAL A 240 -17.13 -28.81 23.04
CA VAL A 240 -15.85 -29.32 23.55
C VAL A 240 -15.78 -28.96 25.03
N PRO A 241 -15.66 -29.92 25.96
CA PRO A 241 -15.50 -29.62 27.37
C PRO A 241 -14.11 -29.00 27.56
N ILE A 242 -14.09 -27.72 27.92
CA ILE A 242 -12.89 -27.02 28.38
C ILE A 242 -12.51 -27.68 29.71
N ARG A 243 -11.39 -28.41 29.72
CA ARG A 243 -10.82 -28.92 30.96
C ARG A 243 -10.06 -27.77 31.59
N SER A 244 -10.63 -27.20 32.65
CA SER A 244 -9.93 -26.28 33.53
C SER A 244 -9.00 -27.11 34.41
N ASP A 245 -7.70 -26.95 34.21
CA ASP A 245 -6.70 -27.20 35.26
C ASP A 245 -6.44 -25.88 36.02
#